data_AF-A0A842QVH9-F1
#
_entry.id   AF-A0A842QVH9-F1
#
_cell.length_a   1.000
_cell.length_b   1.000
_cell.length_c   1.000
_cell.angle_alpha   90.00
_cell.angle_beta   90.00
_cell.angle_gamma   90.00
#
_symmetry.space_group_name_H-M   'P 1'
#
loop_
_entity.id
_entity.type
_entity.pdbx_description
1 polymer ?
#
loop_
_entity_poly.entity_id
_entity_poly.type
_entity_poly.pdbx_seq_one_letter_code
_entity_poly.pdbx_strand_id
1 'polypeptide(L)'
;MHNGYVYDERYFNSFQEVQCYRYLKHIGIPSGKMHIEYRLGKNHFDFFPLKRVFWEHHPIILKLGKNIYKYGKERRQILDEHGYHNIPLIVSDIMFDDVPDICNKMIEHNIDLRKGSVPTDTGIYYLRDYEEQILRMGYELLAETTQF
;
A
#
# COMPACT_ATOMS: atom_id res chain seq x y z
N MET A 1 22.88 -9.88 8.91
CA MET A 1 23.16 -9.13 7.67
C MET A 1 21.80 -8.73 7.10
N HIS A 2 21.45 -7.44 7.15
CA HIS A 2 20.16 -6.96 6.67
C HIS A 2 20.23 -6.76 5.16
N ASN A 3 19.59 -7.66 4.42
CA ASN A 3 19.45 -7.59 2.96
C ASN A 3 18.37 -6.55 2.62
N GLY A 4 18.68 -5.27 2.80
CA GLY A 4 17.86 -4.20 2.24
C GLY A 4 18.24 -3.90 0.79
N TYR A 5 17.38 -3.19 0.10
CA TYR A 5 17.56 -2.82 -1.30
C TYR A 5 18.05 -1.38 -1.37
N VAL A 6 19.02 -1.10 -2.24
CA VAL A 6 19.48 0.26 -2.51
C VAL A 6 19.03 0.68 -3.90
N TYR A 7 18.32 1.80 -3.99
CA TYR A 7 17.90 2.40 -5.25
C TYR A 7 17.93 3.93 -5.13
N ASP A 8 18.50 4.63 -6.11
CA ASP A 8 18.57 6.11 -6.12
C ASP A 8 19.21 6.66 -4.82
N GLU A 9 20.30 6.01 -4.38
CA GLU A 9 21.05 6.30 -3.14
C GLU A 9 20.24 6.18 -1.84
N ARG A 10 19.06 5.54 -1.89
CA ARG A 10 18.17 5.31 -0.74
C ARG A 10 18.12 3.83 -0.38
N TYR A 11 17.99 3.57 0.91
CA TYR A 11 17.76 2.23 1.46
C TYR A 11 16.27 1.95 1.60
N PHE A 12 15.86 0.74 1.22
CA PHE A 12 14.49 0.23 1.34
C PHE A 12 14.50 -1.13 2.04
N ASN A 13 13.48 -1.39 2.85
CA ASN A 13 13.32 -2.62 3.62
C ASN A 13 12.84 -3.78 2.74
N SER A 14 12.22 -3.49 1.59
CA SER A 14 11.75 -4.51 0.67
C SER A 14 11.85 -4.11 -0.81
N PHE A 15 11.90 -5.11 -1.68
CA PHE A 15 11.80 -4.90 -3.13
C PHE A 15 10.48 -4.24 -3.54
N GLN A 16 9.41 -4.51 -2.78
CA GLN A 16 8.08 -3.97 -3.03
C GLN A 16 8.02 -2.45 -2.74
N GLU A 17 8.69 -1.99 -1.68
CA GLU A 17 8.90 -0.55 -1.45
C GLU A 17 9.70 0.11 -2.60
N VAL A 18 10.70 -0.58 -3.15
CA VAL A 18 11.45 -0.09 -4.32
C VAL A 18 10.52 0.06 -5.52
N GLN A 19 9.61 -0.88 -5.80
CA GLN A 19 8.66 -0.75 -6.90
C GLN A 19 7.71 0.43 -6.69
N CYS A 20 7.18 0.60 -5.47
CA CYS A 20 6.37 1.76 -5.11
C CYS A 20 7.12 3.08 -5.34
N TYR A 21 8.38 3.17 -4.90
CA TYR A 21 9.22 4.35 -5.13
C TYR A 21 9.48 4.61 -6.62
N ARG A 22 9.78 3.56 -7.40
CA ARG A 22 9.97 3.66 -8.86
C ARG A 22 8.70 4.16 -9.55
N TYR A 23 7.52 3.68 -9.11
CA TYR A 23 6.24 4.18 -9.61
C TYR A 23 6.03 5.67 -9.30
N LEU A 24 6.27 6.11 -8.06
CA LEU A 24 6.17 7.53 -7.70
C LEU A 24 7.09 8.41 -8.56
N LYS A 25 8.32 7.95 -8.83
CA LYS A 25 9.26 8.62 -9.73
C LYS A 25 8.74 8.64 -11.17
N HIS A 26 8.21 7.51 -11.65
CA HIS A 26 7.65 7.37 -13.00
C HIS A 26 6.50 8.32 -13.27
N ILE A 27 5.58 8.50 -12.32
CA ILE A 27 4.46 9.45 -12.45
C ILE A 27 4.88 10.93 -12.22
N GLY A 28 6.18 11.19 -12.08
CA GLY A 28 6.75 12.54 -12.03
C GLY A 28 6.73 13.19 -10.64
N ILE A 29 6.56 12.44 -9.55
CA ILE A 29 6.66 13.01 -8.20
C ILE A 29 8.15 13.20 -7.86
N PRO A 30 8.59 14.42 -7.49
CA PRO A 30 9.97 14.65 -7.11
C PRO A 30 10.33 13.89 -5.82
N SER A 31 11.54 13.32 -5.73
CA SER A 31 11.96 12.51 -4.57
C SER A 31 11.81 13.24 -3.22
N GLY A 32 12.06 14.55 -3.17
CA GLY A 32 11.87 15.37 -1.96
C GLY A 32 10.41 15.58 -1.54
N LYS A 33 9.45 15.23 -2.39
CA LYS A 33 8.00 15.33 -2.13
C LYS A 33 7.30 13.98 -1.99
N MET A 34 8.03 12.86 -2.04
CA MET A 34 7.45 11.53 -1.86
C MET A 34 7.15 11.20 -0.38
N HIS A 35 7.92 11.81 0.54
CA HIS A 35 7.82 11.59 1.99
C HIS A 35 7.73 10.10 2.37
N ILE A 36 8.86 9.41 2.19
CA ILE A 36 9.02 7.99 2.49
C ILE A 36 9.24 7.80 3.99
N GLU A 37 8.68 6.73 4.57
CA GLU A 37 8.70 6.44 6.02
C GLU A 37 8.26 7.66 6.85
N TYR A 38 7.17 8.30 6.44
CA TYR A 38 6.66 9.52 7.06
C TYR A 38 6.24 9.26 8.51
N ARG A 39 6.84 10.00 9.45
CA ARG A 39 6.64 9.80 10.89
C ARG A 39 5.52 10.67 11.46
N LEU A 40 4.63 10.03 12.21
CA LEU A 40 3.60 10.66 13.05
C LEU A 40 3.68 10.09 14.46
N GLY A 41 4.30 10.85 15.36
CA GLY A 41 4.63 10.39 16.71
C GLY A 41 5.53 9.14 16.65
N LYS A 42 5.06 8.04 17.23
CA LYS A 42 5.74 6.72 17.21
C LYS A 42 5.45 5.87 15.97
N ASN A 43 4.52 6.32 15.11
CA ASN A 43 4.08 5.58 13.93
C ASN A 43 4.84 6.05 12.68
N HIS A 44 5.09 5.14 11.75
CA HIS A 44 5.65 5.44 10.42
C HIS A 44 4.67 4.98 9.35
N PHE A 45 4.47 5.78 8.30
CA PHE A 45 3.67 5.45 7.11
C PHE A 45 4.60 5.34 5.91
N ASP A 46 4.43 4.35 5.05
CA ASP A 46 5.41 4.04 4.00
C ASP A 46 5.63 5.21 3.03
N PHE A 47 4.54 5.81 2.54
CA PHE A 47 4.61 6.94 1.62
C PHE A 47 3.55 8.01 1.90
N PHE A 48 3.92 9.28 1.72
CA PHE A 48 2.99 10.42 1.75
C PHE A 48 3.22 11.41 0.58
N PRO A 49 3.07 10.95 -0.68
CA PRO A 49 3.36 11.75 -1.85
C PRO A 49 2.60 13.07 -1.88
N LEU A 50 3.35 14.15 -2.13
CA LEU A 50 2.86 15.53 -2.28
C LEU A 50 2.05 16.05 -1.09
N LYS A 51 2.06 15.34 0.05
CA LYS A 51 1.15 15.54 1.18
C LYS A 51 -0.33 15.43 0.80
N ARG A 52 -0.66 14.57 -0.17
CA ARG A 52 -2.02 14.44 -0.72
C ARG A 52 -2.68 13.09 -0.47
N VAL A 53 -1.90 12.01 -0.35
CA VAL A 53 -2.41 10.65 -0.13
C VAL A 53 -1.42 9.91 0.73
N PHE A 54 -1.87 9.30 1.82
CA PHE A 54 -1.07 8.30 2.52
C PHE A 54 -1.17 6.97 1.79
N TRP A 55 -0.06 6.27 1.61
CA TRP A 55 -0.04 4.96 0.99
C TRP A 55 0.82 4.01 1.84
N GLU A 56 0.14 3.00 2.39
CA GLU A 56 0.72 1.86 3.11
C GLU A 56 0.74 0.65 2.17
N HIS A 57 1.88 -0.02 2.07
CA HIS A 57 2.07 -1.15 1.17
C HIS A 57 2.65 -2.35 1.90
N HIS A 58 1.78 -3.33 2.17
CA HIS A 58 2.09 -4.51 2.96
C HIS A 58 1.63 -5.78 2.22
N PRO A 59 2.36 -6.20 1.16
CA PRO A 59 1.92 -7.23 0.20
C PRO A 59 1.96 -8.66 0.74
N ILE A 60 2.05 -8.83 2.06
CA ILE A 60 2.14 -10.12 2.72
C ILE A 60 1.30 -10.05 4.00
N ILE A 61 -0.02 -10.19 3.88
CA ILE A 61 -0.92 -10.44 5.03
C ILE A 61 -0.34 -11.51 5.98
N LEU A 62 0.41 -12.49 5.46
CA LEU A 62 1.03 -13.56 6.23
C LEU A 62 2.09 -13.08 7.24
N LYS A 63 2.75 -11.93 7.03
CA LYS A 63 3.79 -11.42 7.96
C LYS A 63 3.24 -10.61 9.12
N LEU A 64 2.04 -10.05 8.98
CA LEU A 64 1.46 -9.15 10.01
C LEU A 64 0.51 -9.87 10.97
N GLY A 65 0.07 -11.10 10.66
CA GLY A 65 -0.89 -11.86 11.49
C GLY A 65 -2.21 -11.11 11.74
N LYS A 66 -2.44 -10.02 11.02
CA LYS A 66 -3.52 -9.06 11.22
C LYS A 66 -4.32 -8.92 9.94
N ASN A 67 -5.63 -8.85 10.10
CA ASN A 67 -6.57 -8.52 9.05
C ASN A 67 -6.26 -7.11 8.50
N ILE A 68 -6.06 -6.98 7.19
CA ILE A 68 -5.75 -5.71 6.51
C ILE A 68 -6.77 -4.61 6.81
N TYR A 69 -8.06 -4.93 6.94
CA TYR A 69 -9.10 -3.98 7.27
C TYR A 69 -8.97 -3.47 8.70
N LYS A 70 -8.59 -4.34 9.64
CA LYS A 70 -8.31 -3.93 11.01
C LYS A 70 -7.09 -3.03 11.05
N TYR A 71 -6.00 -3.43 10.38
CA TYR A 71 -4.80 -2.62 10.25
C TYR A 71 -5.13 -1.24 9.66
N GLY A 72 -5.81 -1.19 8.51
CA GLY A 72 -6.18 0.05 7.85
C GLY A 72 -7.03 0.98 8.73
N LYS A 73 -8.01 0.44 9.47
CA LYS A 73 -8.79 1.23 10.45
C LYS A 73 -7.91 1.80 11.57
N GLU A 74 -6.99 1.01 12.13
CA GLU A 74 -6.03 1.49 13.13
C GLU A 74 -5.18 2.64 12.55
N ARG A 75 -4.68 2.49 11.32
CA ARG A 75 -3.90 3.53 10.62
C ARG A 75 -4.71 4.78 10.34
N ARG A 76 -5.95 4.64 9.87
CA ARG A 76 -6.88 5.74 9.60
C ARG A 76 -7.16 6.56 10.87
N GLN A 77 -7.43 5.88 11.99
CA GLN A 77 -7.67 6.54 13.27
C GLN A 77 -6.45 7.37 13.72
N ILE A 78 -5.23 6.83 13.60
CA ILE A 78 -4.00 7.57 13.93
C ILE A 78 -3.90 8.85 13.10
N LEU A 79 -4.16 8.78 11.80
CA LEU A 79 -4.13 9.94 10.92
C LEU A 79 -5.17 10.99 11.33
N ASP A 80 -6.38 10.56 11.67
CA ASP A 80 -7.48 11.45 12.07
C ASP A 80 -7.16 12.17 13.38
N GLU A 81 -6.60 11.46 14.37
CA GLU A 81 -6.11 12.02 15.64
C GLU A 81 -5.02 13.09 15.43
N HIS A 82 -4.28 13.02 14.32
CA HIS A 82 -3.24 13.98 13.96
C HIS A 82 -3.69 15.04 12.93
N GLY A 83 -5.00 15.15 12.67
CA GLY A 83 -5.58 16.20 11.84
C GLY A 83 -5.64 15.91 10.34
N TYR A 84 -5.37 14.68 9.91
CA TYR A 84 -5.37 14.27 8.49
C TYR A 84 -6.70 13.69 8.00
N HIS A 85 -7.83 14.07 8.62
CA HIS A 85 -9.17 13.54 8.33
C HIS A 85 -9.61 13.74 6.85
N ASN A 86 -9.11 14.76 6.17
CA ASN A 86 -9.43 15.04 4.75
C ASN A 86 -8.42 14.45 3.75
N ILE A 87 -7.41 13.73 4.22
CA ILE A 87 -6.36 13.16 3.37
C ILE A 87 -6.61 11.65 3.25
N PRO A 88 -6.84 11.10 2.05
CA PRO A 88 -7.11 9.68 1.88
C PRO A 88 -5.91 8.81 2.27
N LEU A 89 -6.21 7.60 2.75
CA LEU A 89 -5.25 6.54 3.02
C LEU A 89 -5.53 5.37 2.08
N ILE A 90 -4.52 4.95 1.32
CA ILE A 90 -4.53 3.69 0.57
C ILE A 90 -3.78 2.66 1.41
N VAL A 91 -4.39 1.50 1.63
CA VAL A 91 -3.73 0.31 2.18
C VAL A 91 -3.73 -0.75 1.10
N SER A 92 -2.53 -1.11 0.64
CA SER A 92 -2.34 -2.06 -0.44
C SER A 92 -1.72 -3.36 0.03
N ASP A 93 -2.30 -4.46 -0.44
CA ASP A 93 -1.87 -5.84 -0.20
C ASP A 93 -1.97 -6.58 -1.53
N ILE A 94 -1.01 -6.26 -2.40
CA ILE A 94 -0.84 -6.82 -3.74
C ILE A 94 0.65 -6.96 -3.96
N MET A 95 1.12 -8.09 -4.47
CA MET A 95 2.49 -8.19 -4.94
C MET A 95 2.61 -7.49 -6.30
N PHE A 96 3.32 -6.37 -6.36
CA PHE A 96 3.56 -5.69 -7.62
C PHE A 96 4.74 -6.32 -8.36
N ASP A 97 4.55 -6.58 -9.65
CA ASP A 97 5.61 -7.11 -10.51
C ASP A 97 6.62 -6.02 -10.88
N ASP A 98 6.11 -4.90 -11.41
CA ASP A 98 6.90 -3.75 -11.85
C ASP A 98 6.08 -2.45 -11.90
N VAL A 99 6.67 -1.40 -12.50
CA VAL A 99 6.02 -0.09 -12.60
C VAL A 99 4.79 -0.10 -13.52
N PRO A 100 4.84 -0.67 -14.75
CA PRO A 100 3.65 -0.90 -15.58
C PRO A 100 2.50 -1.58 -14.84
N ASP A 101 2.76 -2.63 -14.06
CA ASP A 101 1.74 -3.30 -13.26
C ASP A 101 1.07 -2.35 -12.26
N ILE A 102 1.87 -1.60 -11.47
CA ILE A 102 1.34 -0.59 -10.56
C ILE A 102 0.50 0.46 -11.31
N CYS A 103 0.96 0.93 -12.48
CA CYS A 103 0.21 1.88 -13.30
C CYS A 103 -1.16 1.31 -13.70
N ASN A 104 -1.21 0.06 -14.16
CA ASN A 104 -2.46 -0.59 -14.55
C ASN A 104 -3.42 -0.70 -13.36
N LYS A 105 -2.95 -1.20 -12.21
CA LYS A 105 -3.77 -1.29 -10.98
C LYS A 105 -4.28 0.09 -10.54
N MET A 106 -3.46 1.13 -10.59
CA MET A 106 -3.87 2.49 -10.22
C MET A 106 -4.92 3.05 -11.18
N ILE A 107 -4.81 2.76 -12.48
CA ILE A 107 -5.79 3.15 -13.51
C ILE A 107 -7.11 2.40 -13.32
N GLU A 108 -7.06 1.06 -13.18
CA GLU A 108 -8.23 0.19 -12.95
C GLU A 108 -9.04 0.64 -11.74
N HIS A 109 -8.35 1.04 -10.68
CA HIS A 109 -8.96 1.50 -9.44
C HIS A 109 -9.22 3.02 -9.40
N ASN A 110 -9.01 3.76 -10.50
CA ASN A 110 -9.21 5.20 -10.61
C ASN A 110 -8.48 6.03 -9.52
N ILE A 111 -7.21 5.69 -9.27
CA ILE A 111 -6.34 6.34 -8.28
C ILE A 111 -5.34 7.25 -8.99
N ASP A 112 -5.26 8.52 -8.58
CA ASP A 112 -4.22 9.46 -9.02
C ASP A 112 -3.54 10.12 -7.82
N LEU A 113 -2.38 9.57 -7.44
CA LEU A 113 -1.55 10.07 -6.33
C LEU A 113 -1.04 11.50 -6.55
N ARG A 114 -0.93 11.96 -7.80
CA ARG A 114 -0.48 13.33 -8.10
C ARG A 114 -1.54 14.35 -7.72
N LYS A 115 -2.80 14.00 -7.96
CA LYS A 115 -3.96 14.86 -7.67
C LYS A 115 -4.47 14.69 -6.23
N GLY A 116 -4.23 13.53 -5.61
CA GLY A 116 -4.86 13.17 -4.36
C GLY A 116 -6.21 12.48 -4.55
N SER A 117 -6.49 11.99 -5.75
CA SER A 117 -7.78 11.41 -6.10
C SER A 117 -7.78 9.92 -5.79
N VAL A 118 -8.63 9.52 -4.84
CA VAL A 118 -8.80 8.14 -4.41
C VAL A 118 -10.31 7.92 -4.22
N PRO A 119 -10.93 6.88 -4.82
CA PRO A 119 -12.38 6.70 -4.76
C PRO A 119 -12.80 6.11 -3.41
N THR A 120 -12.80 6.94 -2.37
CA THR A 120 -13.24 6.56 -1.02
C THR A 120 -14.07 7.65 -0.36
N ASP A 121 -15.21 7.25 0.17
CA ASP A 121 -16.07 8.11 1.01
C ASP A 121 -15.65 8.06 2.49
N THR A 122 -14.89 7.04 2.88
CA THR A 122 -14.50 6.77 4.28
C THR A 122 -13.10 7.29 4.61
N GLY A 123 -12.42 7.92 3.65
CA GLY A 123 -11.02 8.36 3.78
C GLY A 123 -10.00 7.21 3.78
N ILE A 124 -10.44 5.97 3.58
CA ILE A 124 -9.57 4.79 3.42
C ILE A 124 -9.96 3.96 2.19
N TYR A 125 -8.98 3.50 1.43
CA TYR A 125 -9.14 2.64 0.27
C TYR A 125 -8.25 1.41 0.39
N TYR A 126 -8.80 0.24 0.09
CA TYR A 126 -8.06 -1.02 0.13
C TYR A 126 -7.79 -1.50 -1.30
N LEU A 127 -6.52 -1.44 -1.71
CA LEU A 127 -6.09 -1.91 -3.02
C LEU A 127 -5.61 -3.37 -2.89
N ARG A 128 -6.36 -4.31 -3.45
CA ARG A 128 -6.13 -5.76 -3.33
C ARG A 128 -6.41 -6.46 -4.66
N ASP A 129 -5.75 -7.59 -4.89
CA ASP A 129 -6.06 -8.44 -6.05
C ASP A 129 -7.12 -9.49 -5.68
N TYR A 130 -8.21 -9.55 -6.44
CA TYR A 130 -9.35 -10.42 -6.17
C TYR A 130 -9.14 -11.84 -6.69
N GLU A 131 -8.29 -12.04 -7.71
CA GLU A 131 -8.02 -13.37 -8.28
C GLU A 131 -7.31 -14.28 -7.27
N GLU A 132 -6.35 -13.76 -6.51
CA GLU A 132 -5.71 -14.50 -5.41
C GLU A 132 -6.69 -14.85 -4.28
N GLN A 133 -7.66 -13.99 -3.99
CA GLN A 133 -8.70 -14.29 -2.99
C GLN A 133 -9.61 -15.43 -3.44
N ILE A 134 -10.04 -15.43 -4.69
CA ILE A 134 -10.92 -16.48 -5.24
C ILE A 134 -10.16 -17.81 -5.32
N LEU A 135 -8.92 -17.80 -5.79
CA LEU A 135 -8.07 -18.99 -5.81
C LEU A 135 -7.85 -19.52 -4.40
N ARG A 136 -7.51 -18.66 -3.43
CA ARG A 136 -7.29 -19.06 -2.04
C ARG A 136 -8.56 -19.59 -1.37
N MET A 137 -9.71 -18.93 -1.56
CA MET A 137 -11.00 -19.44 -1.10
C MET A 137 -11.32 -20.80 -1.75
N GLY A 138 -11.03 -20.95 -3.04
CA GLY A 138 -11.16 -22.23 -3.76
C GLY A 138 -10.28 -23.33 -3.18
N TYR A 139 -9.01 -23.04 -2.85
CA TYR A 139 -8.10 -23.99 -2.20
C TYR A 139 -8.52 -24.37 -0.77
N GLU A 140 -8.99 -23.40 0.02
CA GLU A 140 -9.51 -23.63 1.38
C GLU A 140 -10.76 -24.54 1.31
N LEU A 141 -11.70 -24.27 0.39
CA LEU A 141 -12.86 -25.14 0.14
C LEU A 141 -12.47 -26.55 -0.36
N LEU A 142 -11.52 -26.65 -1.29
CA LEU A 142 -11.05 -27.94 -1.80
C LEU A 142 -10.41 -28.77 -0.68
N ALA A 143 -9.55 -28.17 0.15
CA ALA A 143 -8.88 -28.83 1.25
C ALA A 143 -9.86 -29.39 2.29
N GLU A 144 -10.94 -28.66 2.61
CA GLU A 144 -12.01 -29.12 3.51
C GLU A 144 -12.81 -30.29 2.91
N THR A 145 -12.99 -30.33 1.60
CA THR A 145 -13.75 -31.41 0.93
C THR A 145 -12.95 -32.70 0.69
N THR A 146 -11.62 -32.65 0.70
CA THR A 146 -10.74 -33.82 0.53
C THR A 146 -10.36 -34.55 1.83
N GLN A 147 -10.88 -34.13 2.98
CA GLN A 147 -10.64 -34.77 4.29
C GLN A 147 -11.64 -35.89 4.66
N PHE A 148 -12.34 -36.49 3.67
CA PHE A 148 -13.23 -37.65 3.87
C PHE A 148 -12.70 -38.91 3.20
#